data_AF-A0A6A4LK15-F1
#
_entry.id   AF-A0A6A4LK15-F1
#
_cell.length_a   1.000
_cell.length_b   1.000
_cell.length_c   1.000
_cell.angle_alpha   90.00
_cell.angle_beta   90.00
_cell.angle_gamma   90.00
#
_symmetry.space_group_name_H-M   'P 1'
#
loop_
_entity.id
_entity.type
_entity.pdbx_description
1 polymer ?
#
loop_
_entity_poly.entity_id
_entity_poly.type
_entity_poly.pdbx_seq_one_letter_code
_entity_poly.pdbx_strand_id
1 'polypeptide(L)'
;RLPPGSLGLPIIGQSLVSLRELKANTAEKWLEERVTKYGPVSKLSLFGKPTVFIHGQAANKFVFSSDSRAIANQQPDSFRMIIGERNVLELSGEDHKRVRDALMSFLKPECLKQYVGKMDGEVRRHLELHWEGQQKVTTLYARRGPSLSKRVFHLTKDLISCLVSIHGQDNGESLSEDEIVHNVVAVMFAGHETTATLITFIIRVLANEPAIYARVVQEQEEIAKGKVPGELLTWEDIAKMKYTWKVALETLRMVPPVFGGFRKTLKDIEYGGFIIPKGWQVSGKPHAFS
;
A
#
# COMPACT_ATOMS: atom_id res chain seq x y z
N ARG A 1 -9.29 29.21 -14.85
CA ARG A 1 -7.87 29.24 -15.30
C ARG A 1 -7.21 27.89 -14.98
N LEU A 2 -6.37 27.31 -15.84
CA LEU A 2 -5.65 26.06 -15.54
C LEU A 2 -4.49 26.29 -14.55
N PRO A 3 -4.10 25.26 -13.75
CA PRO A 3 -2.91 25.33 -12.90
C PRO A 3 -1.62 25.66 -13.68
N PRO A 4 -0.66 26.33 -13.04
CA PRO A 4 0.67 26.57 -13.61
C PRO A 4 1.47 25.26 -13.75
N GLY A 5 2.45 25.23 -14.64
CA GLY A 5 3.31 24.06 -14.86
C GLY A 5 3.36 23.59 -16.31
N SER A 6 4.32 22.73 -16.63
CA SER A 6 4.52 22.18 -17.97
C SER A 6 4.08 20.71 -18.02
N LEU A 7 3.33 20.35 -19.07
CA LEU A 7 2.97 18.96 -19.35
C LEU A 7 4.19 18.12 -19.78
N GLY A 8 5.33 18.74 -20.10
CA GLY A 8 6.56 18.03 -20.48
C GLY A 8 6.53 17.52 -21.91
N LEU A 9 7.24 16.42 -22.17
CA LEU A 9 7.33 15.82 -23.50
C LEU A 9 5.98 15.25 -23.96
N PRO A 10 5.68 15.28 -25.27
CA PRO A 10 4.48 14.62 -25.80
C PRO A 10 4.43 13.15 -25.37
N ILE A 11 3.22 12.68 -24.98
CA ILE A 11 2.91 11.30 -24.57
C ILE A 11 3.56 10.90 -23.23
N ILE A 12 4.88 11.04 -23.07
CA ILE A 12 5.61 10.56 -21.88
C ILE A 12 5.53 11.56 -20.71
N GLY A 13 5.42 12.85 -21.00
CA GLY A 13 5.36 13.89 -20.01
C GLY A 13 6.62 13.93 -19.14
N GLN A 14 6.42 13.76 -17.83
CA GLN A 14 7.49 13.70 -16.82
C GLN A 14 7.58 12.32 -16.15
N SER A 15 6.96 11.29 -16.73
CA SER A 15 6.85 9.95 -16.14
C SER A 15 8.21 9.31 -15.89
N LEU A 16 9.15 9.39 -16.84
CA LEU A 16 10.49 8.81 -16.70
C LEU A 16 11.29 9.51 -15.59
N VAL A 17 11.15 10.83 -15.48
CA VAL A 17 11.78 11.60 -14.38
C VAL A 17 11.17 11.13 -13.07
N SER A 18 9.84 11.10 -12.95
CA SER A 18 9.16 10.63 -11.73
C SER A 18 9.62 9.22 -11.32
N LEU A 19 9.70 8.27 -12.26
CA LEU A 19 10.17 6.91 -11.99
C LEU A 19 11.64 6.85 -11.58
N ARG A 20 12.49 7.70 -12.17
CA ARG A 20 13.90 7.82 -11.79
C ARG A 20 14.05 8.36 -10.38
N GLU A 21 13.33 9.43 -10.04
CA GLU A 21 13.39 10.04 -8.71
C GLU A 21 12.82 9.09 -7.64
N LEU A 22 11.78 8.30 -7.96
CA LEU A 22 11.30 7.23 -7.08
C LEU A 22 12.39 6.17 -6.83
N LYS A 23 13.06 5.71 -7.88
CA LYS A 23 14.17 4.73 -7.76
C LYS A 23 15.37 5.28 -6.99
N ALA A 24 15.66 6.57 -7.13
CA ALA A 24 16.75 7.24 -6.44
C ALA A 24 16.40 7.67 -5.01
N ASN A 25 15.15 7.43 -4.55
CA ASN A 25 14.62 7.89 -3.26
C ASN A 25 14.70 9.43 -3.10
N THR A 26 14.56 10.17 -4.21
CA THR A 26 14.61 11.64 -4.29
C THR A 26 13.28 12.24 -4.77
N ALA A 27 12.24 11.42 -4.92
CA ALA A 27 10.92 11.85 -5.37
C ALA A 27 10.30 12.94 -4.49
N GLU A 28 10.54 12.90 -3.19
CA GLU A 28 10.07 13.94 -2.25
C GLU A 28 10.68 15.30 -2.57
N LYS A 29 12.00 15.37 -2.66
CA LYS A 29 12.73 16.58 -3.04
C LYS A 29 12.24 17.13 -4.40
N TRP A 30 12.03 16.25 -5.37
CA TRP A 30 11.51 16.64 -6.68
C TRP A 30 10.08 17.23 -6.62
N LEU A 31 9.23 16.73 -5.72
CA LEU A 31 7.92 17.31 -5.47
C LEU A 31 8.00 18.62 -4.70
N GLU A 32 8.90 18.76 -3.73
CA GLU A 32 9.11 20.02 -3.00
C GLU A 32 9.59 21.14 -3.92
N GLU A 33 10.60 20.86 -4.77
CA GLU A 33 11.08 21.81 -5.78
C GLU A 33 9.96 22.27 -6.73
N ARG A 34 9.01 21.38 -7.01
CA ARG A 34 7.80 21.72 -7.80
C ARG A 34 6.90 22.70 -7.07
N VAL A 35 6.65 22.44 -5.78
CA VAL A 35 5.81 23.29 -4.93
C VAL A 35 6.45 24.66 -4.79
N THR A 36 7.77 24.73 -4.59
CA THR A 36 8.51 26.00 -4.58
C THR A 36 8.38 26.75 -5.91
N LYS A 37 8.45 26.05 -7.04
CA LYS A 37 8.45 26.66 -8.36
C LYS A 37 7.06 27.11 -8.85
N TYR A 38 6.02 26.32 -8.61
CA TYR A 38 4.69 26.51 -9.20
C TYR A 38 3.59 26.75 -8.16
N GLY A 39 3.90 26.62 -6.88
CA GLY A 39 2.93 26.66 -5.79
C GLY A 39 2.30 25.29 -5.50
N PRO A 40 1.33 25.24 -4.56
CA PRO A 40 0.74 24.01 -4.05
C PRO A 40 -0.17 23.28 -5.06
N VAL A 41 -0.52 23.92 -6.17
CA VAL A 41 -1.35 23.34 -7.24
C VAL A 41 -0.63 23.57 -8.57
N SER A 42 -0.28 22.50 -9.26
CA SER A 42 0.44 22.59 -10.54
C SER A 42 0.08 21.46 -11.50
N LYS A 43 0.26 21.68 -12.80
CA LYS A 43 0.03 20.67 -13.84
C LYS A 43 1.33 20.03 -14.33
N LEU A 44 1.23 18.76 -14.67
CA LEU A 44 2.24 17.95 -15.34
C LEU A 44 1.55 16.85 -16.16
N SER A 45 2.32 16.01 -16.83
CA SER A 45 1.80 14.76 -17.41
C SER A 45 2.54 13.58 -16.81
N LEU A 46 1.78 12.60 -16.31
CA LEU A 46 2.27 11.35 -15.74
C LEU A 46 1.52 10.20 -16.40
N PHE A 47 2.24 9.16 -16.78
CA PHE A 47 1.72 7.91 -17.36
C PHE A 47 0.73 8.14 -18.52
N GLY A 48 1.07 9.07 -19.43
CA GLY A 48 0.25 9.37 -20.61
C GLY A 48 -0.93 10.31 -20.36
N LYS A 49 -1.12 10.79 -19.12
CA LYS A 49 -2.33 11.51 -18.72
C LYS A 49 -1.99 12.89 -18.14
N PRO A 50 -2.66 13.96 -18.59
CA PRO A 50 -2.61 15.27 -17.93
C PRO A 50 -2.98 15.12 -16.47
N THR A 51 -2.09 15.56 -15.59
CA THR A 51 -2.19 15.39 -14.15
C THR A 51 -2.09 16.75 -13.46
N VAL A 52 -2.95 17.00 -12.49
CA VAL A 52 -2.80 18.08 -11.52
C VAL A 52 -2.21 17.49 -10.24
N PHE A 53 -1.04 17.99 -9.87
CA PHE A 53 -0.44 17.74 -8.58
C PHE A 53 -0.97 18.75 -7.56
N ILE A 54 -1.44 18.25 -6.43
CA ILE A 54 -1.92 19.04 -5.31
C ILE A 54 -1.12 18.70 -4.04
N HIS A 55 -0.71 19.71 -3.29
CA HIS A 55 0.12 19.59 -2.10
C HIS A 55 -0.52 20.25 -0.88
N GLY A 56 -0.25 19.69 0.31
CA GLY A 56 -0.70 20.20 1.60
C GLY A 56 -1.92 19.48 2.18
N GLN A 57 -2.28 19.82 3.43
CA GLN A 57 -3.35 19.15 4.16
C GLN A 57 -4.73 19.27 3.48
N ALA A 58 -5.01 20.43 2.89
CA ALA A 58 -6.24 20.65 2.13
C ALA A 58 -6.32 19.79 0.87
N ALA A 59 -5.19 19.36 0.30
CA ALA A 59 -5.14 18.47 -0.86
C ALA A 59 -5.54 17.04 -0.47
N ASN A 60 -5.09 16.58 0.69
CA ASN A 60 -5.49 15.28 1.23
C ASN A 60 -6.98 15.25 1.53
N LYS A 61 -7.50 16.30 2.20
CA LYS A 61 -8.94 16.40 2.43
C LYS A 61 -9.70 16.35 1.11
N PHE A 62 -9.27 17.10 0.09
CA PHE A 62 -9.91 17.07 -1.22
C PHE A 62 -9.90 15.67 -1.86
N VAL A 63 -8.75 14.98 -1.91
CA VAL A 63 -8.68 13.64 -2.53
C VAL A 63 -9.45 12.56 -1.76
N PHE A 64 -9.53 12.66 -0.43
CA PHE A 64 -10.16 11.64 0.41
C PHE A 64 -11.62 11.92 0.79
N SER A 65 -12.08 13.17 0.69
CA SER A 65 -13.46 13.55 1.05
C SER A 65 -14.29 14.09 -0.11
N SER A 66 -13.73 14.18 -1.32
CA SER A 66 -14.52 14.53 -2.50
C SER A 66 -15.59 13.50 -2.77
N ASP A 67 -16.75 13.99 -3.21
CA ASP A 67 -17.85 13.19 -3.72
C ASP A 67 -17.35 12.18 -4.77
N SER A 68 -17.78 10.92 -4.67
CA SER A 68 -17.47 9.86 -5.64
C SER A 68 -17.98 10.19 -7.05
N ARG A 69 -18.90 11.15 -7.18
CA ARG A 69 -19.36 11.72 -8.46
C ARG A 69 -18.44 12.82 -9.00
N ALA A 70 -17.53 13.36 -8.20
CA ALA A 70 -16.57 14.38 -8.62
C ALA A 70 -15.24 13.76 -9.05
N ILE A 71 -14.75 12.77 -8.31
CA ILE A 71 -13.50 12.06 -8.63
C ILE A 71 -13.67 10.54 -8.47
N ALA A 72 -13.00 9.78 -9.33
CA ALA A 72 -12.94 8.31 -9.27
C ALA A 72 -11.51 7.83 -9.04
N ASN A 73 -11.36 6.60 -8.55
CA ASN A 73 -10.06 5.92 -8.56
C ASN A 73 -9.55 5.77 -9.99
N GLN A 74 -8.23 5.86 -10.19
CA GLN A 74 -7.63 5.59 -11.48
C GLN A 74 -6.21 5.07 -11.31
N GLN A 75 -6.00 3.78 -11.51
CA GLN A 75 -4.66 3.23 -11.57
C GLN A 75 -4.02 3.48 -12.95
N PRO A 76 -2.67 3.43 -13.03
CA PRO A 76 -1.99 3.36 -14.31
C PRO A 76 -2.44 2.13 -15.12
N ASP A 77 -2.45 2.24 -16.45
CA ASP A 77 -2.99 1.16 -17.30
C ASP A 77 -2.17 -0.13 -17.15
N SER A 78 -0.87 -0.05 -16.85
CA SER A 78 -0.02 -1.20 -16.53
C SER A 78 -0.48 -1.96 -15.27
N PHE A 79 -1.06 -1.27 -14.29
CA PHE A 79 -1.61 -1.90 -13.09
C PHE A 79 -2.88 -2.69 -13.44
N ARG A 80 -3.78 -2.09 -14.23
CA ARG A 80 -5.01 -2.72 -14.73
C ARG A 80 -4.70 -3.97 -15.55
N MET A 81 -3.65 -3.96 -16.37
CA MET A 81 -3.23 -5.14 -17.15
C MET A 81 -2.77 -6.32 -16.28
N ILE A 82 -2.21 -6.06 -15.10
CA ILE A 82 -1.65 -7.11 -14.22
C ILE A 82 -2.68 -7.60 -13.21
N ILE A 83 -3.43 -6.67 -12.61
CA ILE A 83 -4.34 -6.94 -11.48
C ILE A 83 -5.79 -7.14 -11.95
N GLY A 84 -6.15 -6.61 -13.11
CA GLY A 84 -7.51 -6.54 -13.62
C GLY A 84 -8.27 -5.29 -13.17
N GLU A 85 -9.44 -5.05 -13.75
CA GLU A 85 -10.18 -3.78 -13.59
C GLU A 85 -11.28 -3.84 -12.52
N ARG A 86 -11.73 -5.03 -12.16
CA ARG A 86 -12.81 -5.23 -11.17
C ARG A 86 -12.26 -5.47 -9.76
N ASN A 87 -11.33 -4.62 -9.33
CA ASN A 87 -10.71 -4.72 -8.01
C ASN A 87 -10.94 -3.44 -7.19
N VAL A 88 -10.82 -3.56 -5.86
CA VAL A 88 -11.08 -2.49 -4.89
C VAL A 88 -10.23 -1.22 -5.10
N LEU A 89 -9.08 -1.30 -5.79
CA LEU A 89 -8.21 -0.15 -6.04
C LEU A 89 -8.60 0.64 -7.30
N GLU A 90 -9.48 0.09 -8.15
CA GLU A 90 -9.96 0.69 -9.40
C GLU A 90 -11.46 1.02 -9.33
N LEU A 91 -12.27 0.16 -8.71
CA LEU A 91 -13.71 0.36 -8.54
C LEU A 91 -14.00 1.68 -7.79
N SER A 92 -15.18 2.24 -8.03
CA SER A 92 -15.67 3.48 -7.40
C SER A 92 -17.16 3.34 -7.04
N GLY A 93 -17.67 4.22 -6.17
CA GLY A 93 -19.09 4.24 -5.81
C GLY A 93 -19.56 2.98 -5.08
N GLU A 94 -20.77 2.51 -5.41
CA GLU A 94 -21.40 1.36 -4.74
C GLU A 94 -20.65 0.04 -4.99
N ASP A 95 -20.08 -0.18 -6.18
CA ASP A 95 -19.28 -1.38 -6.45
C ASP A 95 -18.03 -1.44 -5.58
N HIS A 96 -17.33 -0.30 -5.42
CA HIS A 96 -16.21 -0.21 -4.49
C HIS A 96 -16.64 -0.50 -3.06
N LYS A 97 -17.77 0.07 -2.62
CA LYS A 97 -18.29 -0.14 -1.26
C LYS A 97 -18.59 -1.62 -1.02
N ARG A 98 -19.34 -2.26 -1.93
CA ARG A 98 -19.69 -3.68 -1.88
C ARG A 98 -18.45 -4.58 -1.79
N VAL A 99 -17.48 -4.39 -2.70
CA VAL A 99 -16.23 -5.15 -2.70
C VAL A 99 -15.39 -4.88 -1.45
N ARG A 100 -15.31 -3.63 -1.00
CA ARG A 100 -14.57 -3.26 0.20
C ARG A 100 -15.18 -3.91 1.44
N ASP A 101 -16.49 -3.84 1.61
CA ASP A 101 -17.18 -4.43 2.76
C ASP A 101 -16.94 -5.95 2.80
N ALA A 102 -16.96 -6.59 1.63
CA ALA A 102 -16.61 -7.99 1.49
C ALA A 102 -15.19 -8.30 1.96
N LEU A 103 -14.19 -7.56 1.47
CA LEU A 103 -12.79 -7.72 1.88
C LEU A 103 -12.57 -7.41 3.37
N MET A 104 -13.27 -6.41 3.93
CA MET A 104 -13.17 -6.06 5.34
C MET A 104 -13.67 -7.17 6.27
N SER A 105 -14.59 -8.03 5.79
CA SER A 105 -15.04 -9.19 6.55
C SER A 105 -13.90 -10.21 6.80
N PHE A 106 -12.99 -10.38 5.83
CA PHE A 106 -11.81 -11.23 5.95
C PHE A 106 -10.73 -10.63 6.86
N LEU A 107 -10.68 -9.29 6.94
CA LEU A 107 -9.68 -8.56 7.74
C LEU A 107 -10.13 -8.32 9.19
N LYS A 108 -11.24 -8.93 9.62
CA LYS A 108 -11.70 -8.83 11.00
C LYS A 108 -10.70 -9.48 11.99
N PRO A 109 -10.55 -8.95 13.21
CA PRO A 109 -9.63 -9.50 14.21
C PRO A 109 -9.79 -11.01 14.44
N GLU A 110 -11.01 -11.52 14.42
CA GLU A 110 -11.32 -12.94 14.64
C GLU A 110 -10.70 -13.84 13.56
N CYS A 111 -10.65 -13.36 12.32
CA CYS A 111 -9.98 -14.03 11.20
C CYS A 111 -8.45 -13.87 11.33
N LEU A 112 -7.97 -12.64 11.59
CA LEU A 112 -6.53 -12.34 11.67
C LEU A 112 -5.81 -13.12 12.77
N LYS A 113 -6.46 -13.34 13.92
CA LYS A 113 -5.95 -14.16 15.04
C LYS A 113 -5.48 -15.54 14.60
N GLN A 114 -6.17 -16.15 13.64
CA GLN A 114 -5.89 -17.50 13.15
C GLN A 114 -4.61 -17.58 12.30
N TYR A 115 -4.08 -16.43 11.87
CA TYR A 115 -2.89 -16.35 11.05
C TYR A 115 -1.62 -16.04 11.83
N VAL A 116 -1.70 -15.52 13.08
CA VAL A 116 -0.52 -15.11 13.85
C VAL A 116 0.49 -16.26 13.99
N GLY A 117 0.05 -17.40 14.52
CA GLY A 117 0.92 -18.57 14.67
C GLY A 117 1.40 -19.13 13.32
N LYS A 118 0.56 -19.08 12.27
CA LYS A 118 0.95 -19.51 10.92
C LYS A 118 2.06 -18.63 10.36
N MET A 119 1.94 -17.31 10.50
CA MET A 119 2.94 -16.34 10.05
C MET A 119 4.25 -16.49 10.81
N ASP A 120 4.19 -16.59 12.14
CA ASP A 120 5.37 -16.83 12.98
C ASP A 120 6.10 -18.12 12.57
N GLY A 121 5.36 -19.23 12.39
CA GLY A 121 5.94 -20.49 11.91
C GLY A 121 6.61 -20.38 10.54
N GLU A 122 6.02 -19.65 9.59
CA GLU A 122 6.64 -19.44 8.27
C GLU A 122 7.87 -18.53 8.34
N VAL A 123 7.86 -17.50 9.21
CA VAL A 123 9.02 -16.63 9.44
C VAL A 123 10.17 -17.43 10.06
N ARG A 124 9.93 -18.20 11.12
CA ARG A 124 10.96 -19.06 11.74
C ARG A 124 11.56 -20.04 10.73
N ARG A 125 10.70 -20.75 10.00
CA ARG A 125 11.13 -21.66 8.93
C ARG A 125 11.97 -20.96 7.86
N HIS A 126 11.60 -19.74 7.46
CA HIS A 126 12.39 -18.96 6.51
C HIS A 126 13.78 -18.61 7.07
N LEU A 127 13.84 -18.18 8.33
CA LEU A 127 15.10 -17.85 9.00
C LEU A 127 16.02 -19.07 9.11
N GLU A 128 15.50 -20.21 9.58
CA GLU A 128 16.24 -21.47 9.70
C GLU A 128 16.79 -21.95 8.34
N LEU A 129 15.97 -21.90 7.28
CA LEU A 129 16.37 -22.44 5.97
C LEU A 129 17.27 -21.51 5.15
N HIS A 130 17.23 -20.21 5.39
CA HIS A 130 17.83 -19.24 4.48
C HIS A 130 18.77 -18.24 5.13
N TRP A 131 18.67 -18.01 6.44
CA TRP A 131 19.44 -16.94 7.12
C TRP A 131 20.39 -17.49 8.17
N GLU A 132 19.99 -18.53 8.91
CA GLU A 132 20.83 -19.12 9.96
C GLU A 132 22.16 -19.62 9.38
N GLY A 133 23.26 -19.31 10.08
CA GLY A 133 24.62 -19.62 9.64
C GLY A 133 25.18 -18.74 8.50
N GLN A 134 24.41 -17.79 7.96
CA GLN A 134 24.87 -16.89 6.91
C GLN A 134 25.46 -15.60 7.49
N GLN A 135 26.69 -15.26 7.08
CA GLN A 135 27.30 -13.97 7.43
C GLN A 135 26.69 -12.79 6.64
N LYS A 136 26.08 -13.07 5.49
CA LYS A 136 25.47 -12.07 4.61
C LYS A 136 24.17 -12.61 4.04
N VAL A 137 23.07 -11.94 4.35
CA VAL A 137 21.76 -12.20 3.74
C VAL A 137 21.49 -11.12 2.71
N THR A 138 21.09 -11.53 1.50
CA THR A 138 20.68 -10.59 0.45
C THR A 138 19.17 -10.65 0.27
N THR A 139 18.47 -9.59 0.66
CA THR A 139 17.03 -9.43 0.43
C THR A 139 16.81 -9.00 -1.02
N LEU A 140 16.46 -9.94 -1.89
CA LEU A 140 16.28 -9.71 -3.32
C LEU A 140 14.83 -9.32 -3.65
N TYR A 141 14.60 -8.10 -4.14
CA TYR A 141 13.43 -7.76 -4.98
C TYR A 141 13.45 -8.47 -6.36
N ALA A 142 14.46 -9.32 -6.66
CA ALA A 142 14.80 -9.73 -8.02
C ALA A 142 15.09 -11.24 -8.23
N ARG A 143 14.51 -12.15 -7.45
CA ARG A 143 14.48 -13.59 -7.82
C ARG A 143 13.07 -14.15 -7.71
N ARG A 144 12.36 -14.20 -8.84
CA ARG A 144 11.17 -15.05 -9.03
C ARG A 144 11.64 -16.51 -9.06
N GLY A 145 11.68 -17.14 -7.90
CA GLY A 145 11.84 -18.59 -7.76
C GLY A 145 10.47 -19.28 -7.67
N PRO A 146 10.28 -20.51 -8.19
CA PRO A 146 8.98 -21.19 -8.25
C PRO A 146 8.42 -21.74 -6.91
N SER A 147 9.08 -21.53 -5.76
CA SER A 147 8.84 -22.36 -4.56
C SER A 147 7.85 -21.80 -3.52
N LEU A 148 7.10 -20.73 -3.80
CA LEU A 148 6.08 -20.19 -2.87
C LEU A 148 4.68 -20.87 -3.02
N SER A 149 4.54 -21.88 -3.87
CA SER A 149 3.25 -22.27 -4.46
C SER A 149 2.26 -22.98 -3.54
N LYS A 150 2.69 -23.75 -2.53
CA LYS A 150 1.76 -24.63 -1.79
C LYS A 150 0.98 -23.96 -0.65
N ARG A 151 1.47 -22.86 -0.06
CA ARG A 151 0.85 -22.25 1.14
C ARG A 151 0.27 -20.86 0.93
N VAL A 152 0.77 -20.10 -0.05
CA VAL A 152 0.00 -18.99 -0.65
C VAL A 152 -1.40 -19.49 -1.02
N PHE A 153 -1.49 -20.71 -1.54
CA PHE A 153 -2.74 -21.41 -1.84
C PHE A 153 -3.74 -21.46 -0.66
N HIS A 154 -3.31 -21.60 0.60
CA HIS A 154 -4.22 -21.68 1.75
C HIS A 154 -4.82 -20.31 2.11
N LEU A 155 -4.01 -19.24 2.14
CA LEU A 155 -4.51 -17.88 2.37
C LEU A 155 -5.44 -17.44 1.22
N THR A 156 -5.05 -17.76 -0.02
CA THR A 156 -5.87 -17.52 -1.20
C THR A 156 -7.19 -18.29 -1.11
N LYS A 157 -7.18 -19.54 -0.63
CA LYS A 157 -8.39 -20.35 -0.44
C LYS A 157 -9.31 -19.78 0.64
N ASP A 158 -8.76 -19.34 1.78
CA ASP A 158 -9.55 -18.76 2.87
C ASP A 158 -10.17 -17.41 2.44
N LEU A 159 -9.42 -16.58 1.71
CA LEU A 159 -9.93 -15.32 1.13
C LEU A 159 -10.99 -15.58 0.05
N ILE A 160 -10.75 -16.50 -0.88
CA ILE A 160 -11.74 -16.89 -1.89
C ILE A 160 -13.01 -17.40 -1.21
N SER A 161 -12.88 -18.30 -0.23
CA SER A 161 -14.03 -18.82 0.50
C SER A 161 -14.80 -17.69 1.18
N CYS A 162 -14.10 -16.73 1.80
CA CYS A 162 -14.74 -15.57 2.42
C CYS A 162 -15.51 -14.72 1.41
N LEU A 163 -14.89 -14.41 0.25
CA LEU A 163 -15.54 -13.63 -0.81
C LEU A 163 -16.74 -14.35 -1.43
N VAL A 164 -16.67 -15.68 -1.56
CA VAL A 164 -17.80 -16.50 -2.03
C VAL A 164 -18.91 -16.55 -0.97
N SER A 165 -18.58 -16.73 0.31
CA SER A 165 -19.56 -16.91 1.40
C SER A 165 -20.42 -15.68 1.72
N ILE A 166 -20.06 -14.50 1.22
CA ILE A 166 -20.88 -13.27 1.37
C ILE A 166 -22.21 -13.38 0.58
N HIS A 167 -22.38 -14.45 -0.21
CA HIS A 167 -23.56 -14.85 -0.99
C HIS A 167 -24.93 -14.95 -0.26
N GLY A 168 -25.07 -14.65 1.03
CA GLY A 168 -26.28 -15.12 1.74
C GLY A 168 -26.83 -14.30 2.90
N GLN A 169 -26.36 -13.08 3.17
CA GLN A 169 -26.83 -12.33 4.36
C GLN A 169 -27.74 -11.14 4.06
N ASP A 170 -27.67 -10.56 2.87
CA ASP A 170 -28.56 -9.47 2.44
C ASP A 170 -28.85 -9.65 0.94
N ASN A 171 -30.02 -9.22 0.47
CA ASN A 171 -30.45 -9.23 -0.95
C ASN A 171 -29.57 -8.35 -1.89
N GLY A 172 -28.29 -8.13 -1.55
CA GLY A 172 -27.31 -7.45 -2.38
C GLY A 172 -26.79 -8.33 -3.51
N GLU A 173 -26.39 -7.70 -4.61
CA GLU A 173 -25.78 -8.40 -5.75
C GLU A 173 -24.51 -9.14 -5.32
N SER A 174 -24.37 -10.38 -5.75
CA SER A 174 -23.19 -11.21 -5.48
C SER A 174 -21.93 -10.63 -6.16
N LEU A 175 -20.77 -10.97 -5.61
CA LEU A 175 -19.49 -10.72 -6.30
C LEU A 175 -19.38 -11.63 -7.52
N SER A 176 -19.08 -11.04 -8.68
CA SER A 176 -18.78 -11.81 -9.90
C SER A 176 -17.46 -12.57 -9.77
N GLU A 177 -17.27 -13.62 -10.56
CA GLU A 177 -16.01 -14.38 -10.58
C GLU A 177 -14.80 -13.47 -10.91
N ASP A 178 -14.96 -12.55 -11.87
CA ASP A 178 -13.95 -11.55 -12.20
C ASP A 178 -13.61 -10.64 -11.00
N GLU A 179 -14.61 -10.22 -10.22
CA GLU A 179 -14.38 -9.44 -9.01
C GLU A 179 -13.61 -10.25 -7.97
N ILE A 180 -13.96 -11.52 -7.77
CA ILE A 180 -13.25 -12.39 -6.81
C ILE A 180 -11.79 -12.56 -7.23
N VAL A 181 -11.54 -12.93 -8.49
CA VAL A 181 -10.19 -13.16 -9.01
C VAL A 181 -9.35 -11.89 -8.94
N HIS A 182 -9.85 -10.77 -9.45
CA HIS A 182 -9.09 -9.51 -9.48
C HIS A 182 -8.81 -8.99 -8.06
N ASN A 183 -9.74 -9.13 -7.11
CA ASN A 183 -9.51 -8.70 -5.73
C ASN A 183 -8.53 -9.60 -4.98
N VAL A 184 -8.56 -10.92 -5.22
CA VAL A 184 -7.57 -11.84 -4.64
C VAL A 184 -6.16 -11.48 -5.12
N VAL A 185 -5.99 -11.23 -6.42
CA VAL A 185 -4.71 -10.77 -6.99
C VAL A 185 -4.30 -9.41 -6.42
N ALA A 186 -5.25 -8.47 -6.30
CA ALA A 186 -4.99 -7.16 -5.71
C ALA A 186 -4.51 -7.24 -4.25
N VAL A 187 -5.15 -8.06 -3.42
CA VAL A 187 -4.77 -8.25 -2.01
C VAL A 187 -3.39 -8.90 -1.89
N MET A 188 -3.10 -9.91 -2.71
CA MET A 188 -1.77 -10.55 -2.70
C MET A 188 -0.68 -9.56 -3.09
N PHE A 189 -0.90 -8.77 -4.15
CA PHE A 189 0.06 -7.76 -4.59
C PHE A 189 0.25 -6.67 -3.53
N ALA A 190 -0.84 -6.09 -3.04
CA ALA A 190 -0.80 -4.99 -2.07
C ALA A 190 -0.18 -5.42 -0.74
N GLY A 191 -0.54 -6.61 -0.23
CA GLY A 191 -0.03 -7.14 1.03
C GLY A 191 1.45 -7.54 0.96
N HIS A 192 1.91 -8.05 -0.18
CA HIS A 192 3.30 -8.46 -0.36
C HIS A 192 4.24 -7.25 -0.48
N GLU A 193 4.01 -6.38 -1.47
CA GLU A 193 4.96 -5.30 -1.79
C GLU A 193 5.12 -4.31 -0.63
N THR A 194 4.03 -3.91 0.01
CA THR A 194 4.06 -2.93 1.11
C THR A 194 4.74 -3.50 2.36
N THR A 195 4.41 -4.74 2.73
CA THR A 195 4.97 -5.40 3.92
C THR A 195 6.46 -5.72 3.72
N ALA A 196 6.86 -6.21 2.55
CA ALA A 196 8.27 -6.49 2.25
C ALA A 196 9.12 -5.21 2.31
N THR A 197 8.61 -4.10 1.77
CA THR A 197 9.25 -2.78 1.87
C THR A 197 9.43 -2.39 3.34
N LEU A 198 8.34 -2.41 4.12
CA LEU A 198 8.36 -2.01 5.53
C LEU A 198 9.34 -2.85 6.35
N ILE A 199 9.30 -4.18 6.22
CA ILE A 199 10.21 -5.09 6.94
C ILE A 199 11.67 -4.79 6.58
N THR A 200 11.96 -4.56 5.29
CA THR A 200 13.31 -4.22 4.84
C THR A 200 13.84 -2.94 5.51
N PHE A 201 13.01 -1.90 5.58
CA PHE A 201 13.41 -0.66 6.24
C PHE A 201 13.47 -0.78 7.77
N ILE A 202 12.61 -1.58 8.40
CA ILE A 202 12.72 -1.88 9.83
C ILE A 202 14.06 -2.58 10.12
N ILE A 203 14.43 -3.61 9.35
CA ILE A 203 15.73 -4.29 9.50
C ILE A 203 16.88 -3.29 9.34
N ARG A 204 16.79 -2.38 8.36
CA ARG A 204 17.79 -1.32 8.17
C ARG A 204 17.87 -0.37 9.37
N VAL A 205 16.74 0.05 9.94
CA VAL A 205 16.71 0.89 11.15
C VAL A 205 17.37 0.16 12.31
N LEU A 206 16.98 -1.08 12.57
CA LEU A 206 17.54 -1.89 13.66
C LEU A 206 19.04 -2.13 13.50
N ALA A 207 19.52 -2.31 12.26
CA ALA A 207 20.95 -2.50 11.98
C ALA A 207 21.79 -1.22 12.19
N ASN A 208 21.20 -0.03 12.01
CA ASN A 208 21.91 1.24 12.12
C ASN A 208 21.71 1.94 13.47
N GLU A 209 20.72 1.54 14.27
CA GLU A 209 20.35 2.19 15.53
C GLU A 209 20.41 1.21 16.71
N PRO A 210 21.60 0.98 17.31
CA PRO A 210 21.80 -0.03 18.36
C PRO A 210 20.90 0.16 19.57
N ALA A 211 20.59 1.41 19.94
CA ALA A 211 19.70 1.71 21.05
C ALA A 211 18.24 1.28 20.79
N ILE A 212 17.76 1.45 19.54
CA ILE A 212 16.43 0.99 19.15
C ILE A 212 16.43 -0.55 19.11
N TYR A 213 17.46 -1.15 18.51
CA TYR A 213 17.62 -2.60 18.49
C TYR A 213 17.57 -3.22 19.88
N ALA A 214 18.38 -2.71 20.82
CA ALA A 214 18.43 -3.22 22.19
C ALA A 214 17.06 -3.17 22.89
N ARG A 215 16.27 -2.10 22.67
CA ARG A 215 14.93 -1.97 23.25
C ARG A 215 13.91 -2.91 22.61
N VAL A 216 14.00 -3.13 21.29
CA VAL A 216 13.17 -4.14 20.62
C VAL A 216 13.52 -5.54 21.14
N VAL A 217 14.81 -5.88 21.23
CA VAL A 217 15.26 -7.17 21.78
C VAL A 217 14.75 -7.37 23.20
N GLN A 218 14.91 -6.37 24.08
CA GLN A 218 14.39 -6.44 25.44
C GLN A 218 12.88 -6.72 25.47
N GLU A 219 12.09 -6.02 24.65
CA GLU A 219 10.64 -6.26 24.54
C GLU A 219 10.34 -7.69 24.08
N GLN A 220 11.07 -8.22 23.10
CA GLN A 220 10.88 -9.59 22.63
C GLN A 220 11.30 -10.64 23.66
N GLU A 221 12.38 -10.40 24.41
CA GLU A 221 12.83 -11.27 25.49
C GLU A 221 11.81 -11.35 26.64
N GLU A 222 11.18 -10.23 26.99
CA GLU A 222 10.12 -10.18 27.99
C GLU A 222 8.90 -11.01 27.57
N ILE A 223 8.52 -10.98 26.29
CA ILE A 223 7.46 -11.83 25.73
C ILE A 223 7.90 -13.30 25.77
N ALA A 224 9.14 -13.60 25.36
CA ALA A 224 9.66 -14.96 25.29
C ALA A 224 9.74 -15.65 26.66
N LYS A 225 10.04 -14.91 27.75
CA LYS A 225 10.04 -15.44 29.13
C LYS A 225 8.70 -16.03 29.55
N GLY A 226 7.59 -15.56 28.97
CA GLY A 226 6.25 -16.04 29.25
C GLY A 226 5.83 -17.27 28.43
N LYS A 227 6.70 -17.80 27.57
CA LYS A 227 6.36 -18.86 26.60
C LYS A 227 7.21 -20.11 26.81
N VAL A 228 6.66 -21.26 26.44
CA VAL A 228 7.44 -22.50 26.41
C VAL A 228 8.33 -22.55 25.14
N PRO A 229 9.50 -23.20 25.19
CA PRO A 229 10.37 -23.33 24.02
C PRO A 229 9.63 -23.93 22.82
N GLY A 230 9.75 -23.29 21.66
CA GLY A 230 9.08 -23.71 20.43
C GLY A 230 7.62 -23.26 20.30
N GLU A 231 7.00 -22.71 21.34
CA GLU A 231 5.63 -22.19 21.27
C GLU A 231 5.53 -21.05 20.24
N LEU A 232 4.52 -21.09 19.38
CA LEU A 232 4.25 -20.03 18.41
C LEU A 232 3.66 -18.79 19.10
N LEU A 233 3.87 -17.63 18.48
CA LEU A 233 3.29 -16.37 18.92
C LEU A 233 1.76 -16.42 18.85
N THR A 234 1.11 -15.86 19.86
CA THR A 234 -0.34 -15.67 19.89
C THR A 234 -0.70 -14.21 19.58
N TRP A 235 -1.98 -13.96 19.36
CA TRP A 235 -2.49 -12.59 19.19
C TRP A 235 -2.19 -11.70 20.41
N GLU A 236 -2.29 -12.28 21.60
CA GLU A 236 -2.00 -11.61 22.86
C GLU A 236 -0.52 -11.22 22.96
N ASP A 237 0.38 -12.00 22.38
CA ASP A 237 1.82 -11.67 22.32
C ASP A 237 2.08 -10.50 21.38
N ILE A 238 1.45 -10.49 20.19
CA ILE A 238 1.54 -9.36 19.26
C ILE A 238 1.04 -8.06 19.91
N ALA A 239 -0.04 -8.13 20.70
CA ALA A 239 -0.58 -6.98 21.42
C ALA A 239 0.37 -6.39 22.48
N LYS A 240 1.37 -7.17 22.95
CA LYS A 240 2.40 -6.70 23.89
C LYS A 240 3.55 -5.96 23.21
N MET A 241 3.73 -6.10 21.89
CA MET A 241 4.85 -5.52 21.11
C MET A 241 4.70 -4.01 20.85
N LYS A 242 4.47 -3.22 21.91
CA LYS A 242 4.13 -1.79 21.83
C LYS A 242 5.26 -0.94 21.29
N TYR A 243 6.50 -1.22 21.68
CA TYR A 243 7.69 -0.50 21.23
C TYR A 243 8.04 -0.88 19.78
N THR A 244 8.01 -2.17 19.45
CA THR A 244 8.19 -2.64 18.07
C THR A 244 7.15 -2.04 17.13
N TRP A 245 5.90 -1.90 17.58
CA TRP A 245 4.86 -1.20 16.80
C TRP A 245 5.18 0.28 16.59
N LYS A 246 5.72 0.99 17.59
CA LYS A 246 6.18 2.38 17.42
C LYS A 246 7.30 2.48 16.39
N VAL A 247 8.24 1.53 16.37
CA VAL A 247 9.31 1.48 15.35
C VAL A 247 8.71 1.27 13.96
N ALA A 248 7.73 0.38 13.82
CA ALA A 248 7.03 0.18 12.55
C ALA A 248 6.29 1.44 12.08
N LEU A 249 5.58 2.12 12.98
CA LEU A 249 4.88 3.38 12.68
C LEU A 249 5.85 4.50 12.30
N GLU A 250 6.98 4.62 13.00
CA GLU A 250 8.00 5.62 12.68
C GLU A 250 8.69 5.32 11.35
N THR A 251 8.91 4.04 11.04
CA THR A 251 9.41 3.62 9.73
C THR A 251 8.41 3.97 8.63
N LEU A 252 7.11 3.74 8.83
CA LEU A 252 6.06 4.15 7.90
C LEU A 252 5.97 5.68 7.74
N ARG A 253 6.25 6.44 8.81
CA ARG A 253 6.29 7.90 8.77
C ARG A 253 7.46 8.40 7.91
N MET A 254 8.64 7.81 8.07
CA MET A 254 9.86 8.20 7.34
C MET A 254 9.89 7.68 5.90
N VAL A 255 9.42 6.45 5.68
CA VAL A 255 9.50 5.75 4.39
C VAL A 255 8.15 5.07 4.09
N PRO A 256 7.12 5.84 3.70
CA PRO A 256 5.84 5.26 3.31
C PRO A 256 6.00 4.44 2.01
N PRO A 257 5.65 3.15 1.98
CA PRO A 257 5.80 2.33 0.77
C PRO A 257 4.96 2.81 -0.43
N VAL A 258 3.86 3.53 -0.17
CA VAL A 258 2.96 4.04 -1.21
C VAL A 258 3.14 5.54 -1.38
N PHE A 259 3.73 5.94 -2.49
CA PHE A 259 3.98 7.34 -2.84
C PHE A 259 2.76 7.97 -3.51
N GLY A 260 1.68 8.13 -2.73
CA GLY A 260 0.43 8.74 -3.17
C GLY A 260 -0.40 7.88 -4.13
N GLY A 261 -1.55 8.42 -4.52
CA GLY A 261 -2.49 7.78 -5.42
C GLY A 261 -2.94 8.71 -6.53
N PHE A 262 -3.57 8.12 -7.54
CA PHE A 262 -4.18 8.85 -8.64
C PHE A 262 -5.70 8.78 -8.56
N ARG A 263 -6.34 9.89 -8.94
CA ARG A 263 -7.77 10.00 -9.11
C ARG A 263 -8.06 10.61 -10.47
N LYS A 264 -9.19 10.27 -11.09
CA LYS A 264 -9.66 10.91 -12.32
C LYS A 264 -10.83 11.82 -12.00
N THR A 265 -10.81 13.06 -12.48
CA THR A 265 -11.96 13.97 -12.37
C THR A 265 -13.08 13.55 -13.32
N LEU A 266 -14.31 13.41 -12.81
CA LEU A 266 -15.50 13.02 -13.58
C LEU A 266 -16.26 14.22 -14.15
N LYS A 267 -16.00 15.41 -13.62
CA LYS A 267 -16.48 16.72 -14.08
C LYS A 267 -15.38 17.76 -13.88
N ASP A 268 -15.57 18.95 -14.41
CA ASP A 268 -14.70 20.08 -14.12
C ASP A 268 -14.80 20.42 -12.63
N ILE A 269 -13.66 20.65 -11.98
CA ILE A 269 -13.59 20.94 -10.55
C ILE A 269 -12.83 22.24 -10.33
N GLU A 270 -13.37 23.11 -9.50
CA GLU A 270 -12.63 24.27 -9.00
C GLU A 270 -11.83 23.90 -7.74
N TYR A 271 -10.52 24.14 -7.77
CA TYR A 271 -9.62 23.90 -6.65
C TYR A 271 -8.50 24.93 -6.61
N GLY A 272 -8.34 25.63 -5.48
CA GLY A 272 -7.29 26.62 -5.28
C GLY A 272 -7.31 27.78 -6.29
N GLY A 273 -8.50 28.19 -6.76
CA GLY A 273 -8.66 29.22 -7.79
C GLY A 273 -8.36 28.75 -9.23
N PHE A 274 -8.16 27.45 -9.42
CA PHE A 274 -7.94 26.84 -10.73
C PHE A 274 -9.07 25.89 -11.10
N ILE A 275 -9.25 25.69 -12.40
CA ILE A 275 -10.14 24.67 -12.94
C ILE A 275 -9.30 23.44 -13.27
N ILE A 276 -9.66 22.30 -12.70
CA ILE A 276 -9.17 20.97 -13.05
C ILE A 276 -10.18 20.37 -14.04
N PRO A 277 -9.84 20.22 -15.33
CA PRO A 277 -10.80 19.77 -16.33
C PRO A 277 -11.19 18.31 -16.15
N LYS A 278 -12.43 17.97 -16.52
CA LYS A 278 -12.92 16.60 -16.62
C LYS A 278 -11.94 15.71 -17.36
N GLY A 279 -11.75 14.49 -16.85
CA GLY A 279 -10.85 13.49 -17.39
C GLY A 279 -9.38 13.61 -16.98
N TRP A 280 -8.97 14.71 -16.34
CA TRP A 280 -7.59 14.86 -15.85
C TRP A 280 -7.35 14.00 -14.62
N GLN A 281 -6.09 13.57 -14.45
CA GLN A 281 -5.64 12.96 -13.21
C GLN A 281 -5.43 14.01 -12.13
N VAL A 282 -5.71 13.65 -10.90
CA VAL A 282 -5.33 14.37 -9.68
C VAL A 282 -4.44 13.45 -8.88
N SER A 283 -3.28 13.95 -8.48
CA SER A 283 -2.35 13.24 -7.61
C SER A 283 -1.94 14.15 -6.46
N GLY A 284 -1.85 13.58 -5.26
CA GLY A 284 -1.43 14.30 -4.07
C GLY A 284 -0.65 13.39 -3.14
N LYS A 285 0.16 13.99 -2.27
CA LYS A 285 0.96 13.29 -1.26
C LYS A 285 0.13 13.15 0.04
N PRO A 286 -0.23 11.92 0.46
CA PRO A 286 -0.99 11.67 1.70
C PRO A 286 -0.27 12.17 2.97
N HIS A 287 1.04 12.36 2.91
CA HIS A 287 1.91 12.61 4.07
C HIS A 287 2.62 13.97 3.99
N ALA A 288 1.84 15.05 3.98
CA ALA A 288 2.32 16.35 4.44
C ALA A 288 1.76 16.57 5.87
N PHE A 289 2.25 15.77 6.81
CA PHE A 289 2.15 16.04 8.24
C PHE A 289 3.59 16.24 8.74
N SER A 290 4.12 17.42 8.43
CA SER A 290 5.26 18.04 9.09
C SER A 290 4.97 19.52 9.12
#